data_AF-A0A6L3EUD0-F1
#
_entry.id   AF-A0A6L3EUD0-F1
#
_cell.length_a   1.000
_cell.length_b   1.000
_cell.length_c   1.000
_cell.angle_alpha   90.00
_cell.angle_beta   90.00
_cell.angle_gamma   90.00
#
_symmetry.space_group_name_H-M   'P 1'
#
loop_
_entity.id
_entity.type
_entity.pdbx_description
1 polymer ?
#
loop_
_entity_poly.entity_id
_entity_poly.type
_entity_poly.pdbx_seq_one_letter_code
_entity_poly.pdbx_strand_id
1 'polypeptide(L)'
;MSEATISRPLARSIIEVLGSYGTPPARGIQHFNVGNDSLLNALDEFYLSSYLQEGGAGYKMVIGDYGSGKSHFLYCLRDMAWTRNFAVAKVDLSPVETPYNDQKLVYQAVASNLIWHESDEMSSDETGLMRFLEGTLTRVVGGALSLETLNTPLYRGLIDTLEATAIDSPAYQTAVIAYFDSLIRGHDERIDSLTRWLMGETTSPADTKILREVGVTGKIFRTNAFRMLRSLCQVIRALSYSGLILLFDEVDRMASVGGKAEKLATDTLREVIDRTREDLPGALFVYAVPPQFINDVVPKYPALQQRVRAPGRFSRVNHFSPLINLDHLDLNEDDLMLAIGEKLIPIYEIAFDATLDHTIQQANAVILANVARDVFLDVSHRRLFVKSFVVELSRQHHGEEHTITEAEAQMILRGQVDALMGGETPPY
;
A
#
# COMPACT_ATOMS: atom_id res chain seq x y z
N MET A 1 -1.18 2.57 23.74
CA MET A 1 -2.15 2.16 22.70
C MET A 1 -3.11 1.22 23.39
N SER A 2 -4.41 1.54 23.46
CA SER A 2 -5.40 0.61 23.99
C SER A 2 -5.36 -0.66 23.14
N GLU A 3 -5.28 -1.85 23.76
CA GLU A 3 -5.44 -3.12 23.06
C GLU A 3 -6.85 -3.14 22.42
N ALA A 4 -6.93 -2.74 21.16
CA ALA A 4 -8.14 -2.87 20.38
C ALA A 4 -8.45 -4.36 20.29
N THR A 5 -9.55 -4.77 20.91
CA THR A 5 -10.01 -6.15 20.95
C THR A 5 -10.37 -6.57 19.53
N ILE A 6 -9.59 -7.48 18.95
CA ILE A 6 -9.79 -7.96 17.58
C ILE A 6 -11.11 -8.73 17.47
N SER A 7 -11.89 -8.46 16.43
CA SER A 7 -13.12 -9.22 16.14
C SER A 7 -12.82 -10.62 15.61
N ARG A 8 -13.64 -11.62 15.97
CA ARG A 8 -13.48 -13.01 15.50
C ARG A 8 -13.43 -13.16 13.97
N PRO A 9 -14.28 -12.49 13.17
CA PRO A 9 -14.18 -12.54 11.71
C PRO A 9 -12.84 -12.01 11.18
N LEU A 10 -12.33 -10.90 11.75
CA LEU A 10 -11.04 -10.34 11.36
C LEU A 10 -9.89 -11.27 11.76
N ALA A 11 -9.89 -11.78 12.99
CA ALA A 11 -8.91 -12.76 13.46
C ALA A 11 -8.87 -13.99 12.54
N ARG A 12 -10.04 -14.52 12.16
CA ARG A 12 -10.13 -15.63 11.21
C ARG A 12 -9.55 -15.27 9.86
N SER A 13 -9.90 -14.11 9.30
CA SER A 13 -9.34 -13.66 8.02
C SER A 13 -7.81 -13.53 8.08
N ILE A 14 -7.24 -13.04 9.19
CA ILE A 14 -5.79 -12.95 9.38
C ILE A 14 -5.17 -14.34 9.30
N ILE A 15 -5.66 -15.27 10.11
CA ILE A 15 -5.07 -16.62 10.21
C ILE A 15 -5.22 -17.41 8.92
N GLU A 16 -6.37 -17.34 8.23
CA GLU A 16 -6.59 -18.02 6.96
C GLU A 16 -5.61 -17.54 5.88
N VAL A 17 -5.37 -16.22 5.80
CA VAL A 17 -4.42 -15.64 4.83
C VAL A 17 -2.97 -16.01 5.17
N LEU A 18 -2.57 -15.89 6.44
CA LEU A 18 -1.22 -16.22 6.89
C LEU A 18 -0.92 -17.72 6.73
N GLY A 19 -1.86 -18.59 7.10
CA GLY A 19 -1.71 -20.05 6.97
C GLY A 19 -1.70 -20.53 5.51
N SER A 20 -2.50 -19.89 4.63
CA SER A 20 -2.58 -20.29 3.22
C SER A 20 -1.38 -19.82 2.42
N TYR A 21 -1.00 -18.55 2.57
CA TYR A 21 -0.04 -17.89 1.67
C TYR A 21 1.23 -17.44 2.37
N GLY A 22 1.24 -17.29 3.70
CA GLY A 22 2.35 -16.67 4.44
C GLY A 22 2.56 -15.19 4.12
N THR A 23 1.57 -14.55 3.49
CA THR A 23 1.61 -13.13 3.10
C THR A 23 0.77 -12.30 4.06
N PRO A 24 1.12 -11.03 4.31
CA PRO A 24 0.32 -10.18 5.19
C PRO A 24 -1.10 -9.98 4.63
N PRO A 25 -2.15 -10.10 5.46
CA PRO A 25 -3.52 -9.77 5.07
C PRO A 25 -3.67 -8.27 4.82
N ALA A 26 -4.67 -7.93 4.00
CA ALA A 26 -4.97 -6.53 3.68
C ALA A 26 -5.50 -5.73 4.88
N ARG A 27 -5.98 -6.36 5.96
CA ARG A 27 -6.46 -5.69 7.18
C ARG A 27 -5.99 -6.46 8.42
N GLY A 28 -5.94 -5.77 9.55
CA GLY A 28 -5.60 -6.37 10.86
C GLY A 28 -4.10 -6.56 11.08
N ILE A 29 -3.26 -5.94 10.26
CA ILE A 29 -1.80 -6.06 10.35
C ILE A 29 -1.25 -5.48 11.65
N GLN A 30 -1.91 -4.46 12.18
CA GLN A 30 -1.58 -3.81 13.45
C GLN A 30 -1.62 -4.75 14.66
N HIS A 31 -2.33 -5.88 14.58
CA HIS A 31 -2.46 -6.82 15.71
C HIS A 31 -1.23 -7.71 15.89
N PHE A 32 -0.43 -7.90 14.84
CA PHE A 32 0.78 -8.74 14.88
C PHE A 32 2.02 -8.03 14.30
N ASN A 33 1.93 -6.74 13.99
CA ASN A 33 3.08 -5.95 13.59
C ASN A 33 4.09 -5.83 14.73
N VAL A 34 5.37 -6.05 14.43
CA VAL A 34 6.48 -5.95 15.39
C VAL A 34 7.74 -5.45 14.70
N GLY A 35 8.64 -4.80 15.45
CA GLY A 35 10.02 -4.53 15.06
C GLY A 35 10.25 -3.39 14.06
N ASN A 36 9.23 -2.67 13.61
CA ASN A 36 9.39 -1.54 12.67
C ASN A 36 8.85 -0.22 13.22
N ASP A 37 8.57 -0.16 14.52
CA ASP A 37 7.98 1.00 15.18
C ASP A 37 8.87 2.23 15.06
N SER A 38 10.19 2.11 15.16
CA SER A 38 11.08 3.29 15.04
C SER A 38 11.03 3.92 13.65
N LEU A 39 10.88 3.11 12.60
CA LEU A 39 10.77 3.56 11.21
C LEU A 39 9.42 4.22 10.97
N LEU A 40 8.34 3.56 11.41
CA LEU A 40 6.97 4.07 11.30
C LEU A 40 6.81 5.38 12.10
N ASN A 41 7.28 5.43 13.34
CA ASN A 41 7.23 6.64 14.17
C ASN A 41 8.03 7.79 13.57
N ALA A 42 9.18 7.52 12.93
CA ALA A 42 9.93 8.57 12.22
C ALA A 42 9.17 9.10 10.99
N LEU A 43 8.48 8.22 10.24
CA LEU A 43 7.62 8.67 9.14
C LEU A 43 6.43 9.49 9.65
N ASP A 44 5.83 9.08 10.76
CA ASP A 44 4.74 9.83 11.38
C ASP A 44 5.19 11.22 11.86
N GLU A 45 6.23 11.29 12.69
CA GLU A 45 6.75 12.52 13.32
C GLU A 45 7.19 13.55 12.26
N PHE A 46 7.98 13.11 11.26
CA PHE A 46 8.62 14.03 10.32
C PHE A 46 7.90 14.22 8.99
N TYR A 47 6.97 13.33 8.63
CA TYR A 47 6.27 13.41 7.34
C TYR A 47 4.75 13.52 7.52
N LEU A 48 4.09 12.50 8.08
CA LEU A 48 2.63 12.43 8.08
C LEU A 48 1.99 13.47 9.02
N SER A 49 2.59 13.73 10.18
CA SER A 49 2.05 14.67 11.18
C SER A 49 2.48 16.12 10.97
N SER A 50 3.41 16.38 10.05
CA SER A 50 4.02 17.70 9.85
C SER A 50 4.23 18.02 8.36
N TYR A 51 5.39 17.68 7.80
CA TYR A 51 5.88 18.17 6.50
C TYR A 51 4.87 18.02 5.34
N LEU A 52 4.16 16.90 5.25
CA LEU A 52 3.18 16.68 4.17
C LEU A 52 1.90 17.51 4.38
N GLN A 53 1.45 17.69 5.62
CA GLN A 53 0.27 18.49 5.90
C GLN A 53 0.48 19.96 5.53
N GLU A 54 1.71 20.46 5.72
CA GLU A 54 2.16 21.80 5.33
C GLU A 54 2.34 21.98 3.81
N GLY A 55 2.03 20.95 3.00
CA GLY A 55 2.13 20.99 1.55
C GLY A 55 3.48 20.54 1.01
N GLY A 56 4.38 20.03 1.87
CA GLY A 56 5.60 19.35 1.47
C GLY A 56 5.30 18.05 0.71
N ALA A 57 6.34 17.51 0.08
CA ALA A 57 6.23 16.32 -0.74
C ALA A 57 7.51 15.50 -0.66
N GLY A 58 7.39 14.18 -0.68
CA GLY A 58 8.53 13.31 -0.45
C GLY A 58 8.46 12.00 -1.21
N TYR A 59 9.60 11.32 -1.27
CA TYR A 59 9.64 9.93 -1.68
C TYR A 59 10.52 9.11 -0.74
N LYS A 60 10.23 7.82 -0.63
CA LYS A 60 10.98 6.81 0.09
C LYS A 60 11.07 5.52 -0.74
N MET A 61 12.14 4.78 -0.51
CA MET A 61 12.37 3.45 -1.06
C MET A 61 12.51 2.48 0.11
N VAL A 62 11.60 1.53 0.21
CA VAL A 62 11.61 0.45 1.18
C VAL A 62 12.38 -0.71 0.56
N ILE A 63 13.55 -1.00 1.13
CA ILE A 63 14.49 -2.00 0.64
C ILE A 63 14.37 -3.24 1.51
N GLY A 64 14.28 -4.40 0.87
CA GLY A 64 14.39 -5.69 1.54
C GLY A 64 14.21 -6.85 0.57
N ASP A 65 14.76 -8.02 0.90
CA ASP A 65 14.67 -9.21 0.06
C ASP A 65 13.23 -9.73 -0.10
N TYR A 66 13.03 -10.71 -0.99
CA TYR A 66 11.72 -11.35 -1.13
C TYR A 66 11.24 -11.89 0.22
N GLY A 67 9.99 -11.61 0.58
CA GLY A 67 9.39 -11.99 1.86
C GLY A 67 10.00 -11.34 3.13
N SER A 68 10.88 -10.35 3.01
CA SER A 68 11.36 -9.53 4.15
C SER A 68 10.26 -8.65 4.80
N GLY A 69 9.02 -8.71 4.33
CA GLY A 69 7.93 -7.90 4.89
C GLY A 69 7.78 -6.51 4.27
N LYS A 70 8.24 -6.29 3.02
CA LYS A 70 7.98 -5.05 2.28
C LYS A 70 6.49 -4.70 2.20
N SER A 71 5.65 -5.61 1.70
CA SER A 71 4.20 -5.42 1.63
C SER A 71 3.59 -5.22 3.02
N HIS A 72 4.13 -5.91 4.05
CA HIS A 72 3.71 -5.73 5.44
C HIS A 72 4.00 -4.30 5.91
N PHE A 73 5.20 -3.78 5.67
CA PHE A 73 5.56 -2.40 6.00
C PHE A 73 4.69 -1.38 5.26
N LEU A 74 4.39 -1.61 3.97
CA LEU A 74 3.48 -0.75 3.21
C LEU A 74 2.07 -0.72 3.81
N TYR A 75 1.52 -1.85 4.23
CA TYR A 75 0.23 -1.89 4.91
C TYR A 75 0.26 -1.19 6.28
N CYS A 76 1.35 -1.33 7.05
CA CYS A 76 1.50 -0.59 8.30
C CYS A 76 1.52 0.94 8.07
N LEU A 77 2.24 1.38 7.03
CA LEU A 77 2.28 2.81 6.66
C LEU A 77 0.92 3.31 6.16
N ARG A 78 0.18 2.50 5.40
CA ARG A 78 -1.20 2.82 4.98
C ARG A 78 -2.11 3.03 6.18
N ASP A 79 -2.10 2.11 7.14
CA ASP A 79 -2.98 2.18 8.31
C ASP A 79 -2.65 3.43 9.14
N MET A 80 -1.36 3.71 9.33
CA MET A 80 -0.88 4.94 9.94
C MET A 80 -1.35 6.19 9.17
N ALA A 81 -1.26 6.19 7.83
CA ALA A 81 -1.70 7.30 7.00
C ALA A 81 -3.20 7.58 7.17
N TRP A 82 -4.04 6.55 7.26
CA TRP A 82 -5.47 6.70 7.54
C TRP A 82 -5.75 7.33 8.90
N THR A 83 -4.99 6.97 9.95
CA THR A 83 -5.14 7.64 11.27
C THR A 83 -4.81 9.13 11.22
N ARG A 84 -4.03 9.56 10.22
CA ARG A 84 -3.66 10.96 9.95
C ARG A 84 -4.53 11.60 8.86
N ASN A 85 -5.64 10.97 8.47
CA ASN A 85 -6.58 11.45 7.46
C ASN A 85 -5.95 11.66 6.07
N PHE A 86 -4.99 10.82 5.68
CA PHE A 86 -4.49 10.79 4.30
C PHE A 86 -5.32 9.84 3.45
N ALA A 87 -5.51 10.20 2.17
CA ALA A 87 -5.92 9.23 1.16
C ALA A 87 -4.73 8.33 0.82
N VAL A 88 -5.00 7.09 0.43
CA VAL A 88 -3.94 6.13 0.06
C VAL A 88 -4.30 5.44 -1.24
N ALA A 89 -3.33 5.32 -2.14
CA ALA A 89 -3.38 4.42 -3.29
C ALA A 89 -2.27 3.38 -3.17
N LYS A 90 -2.62 2.09 -3.28
CA LYS A 90 -1.65 0.98 -3.31
C LYS A 90 -1.65 0.36 -4.70
N VAL A 91 -0.56 0.55 -5.44
CA VAL A 91 -0.39 0.05 -6.80
C VAL A 91 0.65 -1.06 -6.79
N ASP A 92 0.24 -2.26 -7.20
CA ASP A 92 1.19 -3.35 -7.46
C ASP A 92 1.75 -3.13 -8.86
N LEU A 93 3.07 -2.93 -8.94
CA LEU A 93 3.68 -2.58 -10.21
C LEU A 93 4.04 -3.83 -11.00
N SER A 94 3.49 -3.92 -12.21
CA SER A 94 3.78 -4.97 -13.17
C SER A 94 4.37 -4.37 -14.45
N PRO A 95 5.44 -4.95 -15.02
CA PRO A 95 5.97 -4.54 -16.33
C PRO A 95 4.95 -4.57 -17.48
N VAL A 96 3.86 -5.34 -17.32
CA VAL A 96 2.82 -5.53 -18.33
C VAL A 96 1.63 -4.59 -18.10
N GLU A 97 1.15 -4.47 -16.86
CA GLU A 97 -0.10 -3.74 -16.56
C GLU A 97 0.15 -2.27 -16.19
N THR A 98 1.31 -1.97 -15.61
CA THR A 98 1.70 -0.62 -15.19
C THR A 98 3.14 -0.33 -15.59
N PRO A 99 3.45 -0.31 -16.89
CA PRO A 99 4.82 -0.12 -17.35
C PRO A 99 5.29 1.27 -16.93
N TYR A 100 6.38 1.27 -16.17
CA TYR A 100 7.07 2.42 -15.62
C TYR A 100 7.41 3.50 -16.63
N ASN A 101 7.32 3.24 -17.92
CA ASN A 101 7.67 4.16 -18.98
C ASN A 101 6.52 5.07 -19.43
N ASP A 102 5.30 4.86 -18.95
CA ASP A 102 4.15 5.65 -19.37
C ASP A 102 3.50 6.35 -18.18
N GLN A 103 3.74 7.67 -18.09
CA GLN A 103 3.15 8.53 -17.07
C GLN A 103 1.62 8.48 -17.09
N LYS A 104 1.01 8.25 -18.27
CA LYS A 104 -0.44 8.06 -18.36
C LYS A 104 -0.84 6.79 -17.64
N LEU A 105 -0.18 5.66 -17.90
CA LEU A 105 -0.49 4.39 -17.24
C LEU A 105 -0.25 4.45 -15.74
N VAL A 106 0.78 5.16 -15.27
CA VAL A 106 0.98 5.42 -13.83
C VAL A 106 -0.21 6.19 -13.25
N TYR A 107 -0.66 7.27 -13.90
CA TYR A 107 -1.84 8.01 -13.46
C TYR A 107 -3.09 7.11 -13.41
N GLN A 108 -3.33 6.31 -14.46
CA GLN A 108 -4.47 5.39 -14.50
C GLN A 108 -4.39 4.34 -13.39
N ALA A 109 -3.20 3.79 -13.13
CA ALA A 109 -3.00 2.83 -12.06
C ALA A 109 -3.30 3.43 -10.69
N VAL A 110 -2.85 4.66 -10.43
CA VAL A 110 -3.16 5.39 -9.19
C VAL A 110 -4.67 5.64 -9.08
N ALA A 111 -5.31 6.11 -10.15
CA ALA A 111 -6.75 6.36 -10.16
C ALA A 111 -7.56 5.08 -9.91
N SER A 112 -7.15 3.95 -10.50
CA SER A 112 -7.83 2.65 -10.29
C SER A 112 -7.61 2.05 -8.90
N ASN A 113 -6.51 2.39 -8.23
CA ASN A 113 -6.13 1.80 -6.95
C ASN A 113 -6.21 2.76 -5.75
N LEU A 114 -6.88 3.91 -5.92
CA LEU A 114 -7.19 4.79 -4.80
C LEU A 114 -8.17 4.09 -3.87
N ILE A 115 -7.85 3.99 -2.58
CA ILE A 115 -8.59 3.18 -1.63
C ILE A 115 -9.64 4.04 -0.93
N TRP A 116 -10.91 3.64 -1.04
CA TRP A 116 -11.96 4.07 -0.15
C TRP A 116 -11.92 3.22 1.12
N HIS A 117 -11.48 3.84 2.22
CA HIS A 117 -11.39 3.20 3.53
C HIS A 117 -12.51 3.69 4.46
N GLU A 118 -13.20 2.74 5.05
CA GLU A 118 -14.12 2.95 6.17
C GLU A 118 -13.54 2.33 7.44
N SER A 119 -13.63 3.08 8.54
CA SER A 119 -13.06 2.69 9.83
C SER A 119 -13.77 1.50 10.47
N ASP A 120 -14.91 1.08 9.95
CA ASP A 120 -15.59 -0.12 10.42
C ASP A 120 -14.80 -1.38 10.02
N GLU A 121 -14.40 -2.18 11.00
CA GLU A 121 -13.69 -3.44 10.79
C GLU A 121 -14.46 -4.42 9.90
N MET A 122 -15.79 -4.34 9.89
CA MET A 122 -16.65 -5.23 9.08
C MET A 122 -16.79 -4.79 7.62
N SER A 123 -16.46 -3.53 7.31
CA SER A 123 -16.46 -3.04 5.93
C SER A 123 -15.26 -3.59 5.15
N SER A 124 -15.43 -3.87 3.86
CA SER A 124 -14.29 -4.15 2.98
C SER A 124 -13.77 -2.86 2.39
N ASP A 125 -12.45 -2.71 2.31
CA ASP A 125 -11.87 -1.61 1.52
C ASP A 125 -12.23 -1.76 0.05
N GLU A 126 -12.62 -0.67 -0.59
CA GLU A 126 -12.94 -0.62 -2.01
C GLU A 126 -11.91 0.22 -2.75
N THR A 127 -11.73 -0.03 -4.04
CA THR A 127 -10.72 0.67 -4.86
C THR A 127 -11.35 1.42 -6.03
N GLY A 128 -10.70 2.51 -6.43
CA GLY A 128 -11.05 3.31 -7.60
C GLY A 128 -11.41 4.75 -7.23
N LEU A 129 -10.98 5.67 -8.08
CA LEU A 129 -11.20 7.12 -7.91
C LEU A 129 -12.70 7.44 -7.84
N MET A 130 -13.53 6.81 -8.65
CA MET A 130 -14.98 7.05 -8.63
C MET A 130 -15.59 6.65 -7.28
N ARG A 131 -15.27 5.45 -6.79
CA ARG A 131 -15.75 4.98 -5.49
C ARG A 131 -15.26 5.86 -4.35
N PHE A 132 -13.99 6.28 -4.39
CA PHE A 132 -13.42 7.22 -3.44
C PHE A 132 -14.15 8.57 -3.44
N LEU A 133 -14.42 9.13 -4.62
CA LEU A 133 -15.12 10.41 -4.78
C LEU A 133 -16.57 10.32 -4.29
N GLU A 134 -17.31 9.26 -4.66
CA GLU A 134 -18.68 9.03 -4.23
C GLU A 134 -18.79 8.82 -2.71
N GLY A 135 -17.92 7.99 -2.15
CA GLY A 135 -17.84 7.77 -0.70
C GLY A 135 -17.52 9.07 0.04
N THR A 136 -16.56 9.85 -0.47
CA THR A 136 -16.19 11.15 0.11
C THR A 136 -17.36 12.12 0.08
N LEU A 137 -18.06 12.23 -1.06
CA LEU A 137 -19.24 13.08 -1.18
C LEU A 137 -20.31 12.69 -0.17
N THR A 138 -20.63 11.39 -0.08
CA THR A 138 -21.61 10.84 0.86
C THR A 138 -21.23 11.14 2.31
N ARG A 139 -19.95 10.98 2.66
CA ARG A 139 -19.40 11.30 3.99
C ARG A 139 -19.51 12.79 4.32
N VAL A 140 -19.18 13.66 3.37
CA VAL A 140 -19.23 15.12 3.55
C VAL A 140 -20.67 15.61 3.73
N VAL A 141 -21.62 15.09 2.97
CA VAL A 141 -23.03 15.52 3.05
C VAL A 141 -23.82 14.83 4.17
N GLY A 142 -23.27 13.76 4.75
CA GLY A 142 -23.81 13.10 5.94
C GLY A 142 -25.00 12.19 5.68
N GLY A 143 -25.14 11.62 4.47
CA GLY A 143 -26.25 10.73 4.15
C GLY A 143 -26.40 10.44 2.65
N ALA A 144 -27.52 9.80 2.30
CA ALA A 144 -27.83 9.46 0.91
C ALA A 144 -27.96 10.70 0.01
N LEU A 145 -27.48 10.58 -1.22
CA LEU A 145 -27.54 11.66 -2.21
C LEU A 145 -28.98 11.85 -2.71
N SER A 146 -29.44 13.09 -2.75
CA SER A 146 -30.74 13.47 -3.30
C SER A 146 -30.69 14.88 -3.90
N LEU A 147 -31.71 15.29 -4.65
CA LEU A 147 -31.73 16.65 -5.21
C LEU A 147 -31.67 17.75 -4.13
N GLU A 148 -32.08 17.47 -2.89
CA GLU A 148 -31.94 18.39 -1.76
C GLU A 148 -30.47 18.62 -1.38
N THR A 149 -29.59 17.65 -1.63
CA THR A 149 -28.14 17.73 -1.37
C THR A 149 -27.53 18.97 -2.03
N LEU A 150 -27.97 19.34 -3.25
CA LEU A 150 -27.50 20.53 -3.98
C LEU A 150 -27.71 21.85 -3.20
N ASN A 151 -28.68 21.88 -2.29
CA ASN A 151 -29.01 23.06 -1.50
C ASN A 151 -28.44 23.03 -0.07
N THR A 152 -27.79 21.94 0.32
CA THR A 152 -27.20 21.82 1.65
C THR A 152 -25.98 22.73 1.81
N PRO A 153 -25.77 23.34 3.00
CA PRO A 153 -24.56 24.12 3.27
C PRO A 153 -23.27 23.30 3.12
N LEU A 154 -23.31 22.01 3.44
CA LEU A 154 -22.17 21.10 3.33
C LEU A 154 -21.73 20.91 1.87
N TYR A 155 -22.67 20.63 0.98
CA TYR A 155 -22.36 20.51 -0.45
C TYR A 155 -21.87 21.83 -1.04
N ARG A 156 -22.53 22.95 -0.73
CA ARG A 156 -22.10 24.27 -1.22
C ARG A 156 -20.69 24.62 -0.73
N GLY A 157 -20.40 24.41 0.55
CA GLY A 157 -19.06 24.63 1.10
C GLY A 157 -17.99 23.73 0.46
N LEU A 158 -18.33 22.49 0.10
CA LEU A 158 -17.44 21.60 -0.64
C LEU A 158 -17.13 22.17 -2.04
N ILE A 159 -18.15 22.60 -2.77
CA ILE A 159 -17.97 23.20 -4.11
C ILE A 159 -17.18 24.50 -4.02
N ASP A 160 -17.53 25.40 -3.10
CA ASP A 160 -16.81 26.66 -2.87
C ASP A 160 -15.31 26.40 -2.58
N THR A 161 -15.01 25.37 -1.78
CA THR A 161 -13.63 24.96 -1.47
C THR A 161 -12.93 24.43 -2.71
N LEU A 162 -13.58 23.58 -3.50
CA LEU A 162 -13.02 23.06 -4.75
C LEU A 162 -12.73 24.18 -5.72
N GLU A 163 -13.66 25.11 -5.94
CA GLU A 163 -13.53 26.25 -6.85
C GLU A 163 -12.44 27.24 -6.41
N ALA A 164 -12.32 27.50 -5.10
CA ALA A 164 -11.29 28.38 -4.55
C ALA A 164 -9.88 27.75 -4.54
N THR A 165 -9.78 26.41 -4.60
CA THR A 165 -8.50 25.72 -4.60
C THR A 165 -7.80 25.88 -5.96
N ALA A 166 -6.54 26.32 -5.94
CA ALA A 166 -5.70 26.38 -7.13
C ALA A 166 -5.30 24.96 -7.59
N ILE A 167 -6.13 24.35 -8.42
CA ILE A 167 -5.88 23.06 -9.07
C ILE A 167 -5.17 23.29 -10.40
N ASP A 168 -4.06 22.58 -10.64
CA ASP A 168 -3.19 22.81 -11.80
C ASP A 168 -3.97 22.65 -13.11
N SER A 169 -4.81 21.63 -13.24
CA SER A 169 -5.72 21.47 -14.38
C SER A 169 -7.14 21.96 -14.07
N PRO A 170 -7.60 23.09 -14.65
CA PRO A 170 -8.98 23.53 -14.52
C PRO A 170 -9.98 22.50 -15.05
N ALA A 171 -9.65 21.80 -16.15
CA ALA A 171 -10.51 20.74 -16.69
C ALA A 171 -10.69 19.59 -15.70
N TYR A 172 -9.69 19.31 -14.84
CA TYR A 172 -9.78 18.28 -13.81
C TYR A 172 -10.71 18.70 -12.67
N GLN A 173 -10.56 19.93 -12.19
CA GLN A 173 -11.47 20.54 -11.21
C GLN A 173 -12.93 20.53 -11.74
N THR A 174 -13.16 21.01 -12.96
CA THR A 174 -14.48 20.98 -13.60
C THR A 174 -15.03 19.56 -13.70
N ALA A 175 -14.20 18.57 -14.04
CA ALA A 175 -14.64 17.19 -14.16
C ALA A 175 -15.10 16.62 -12.81
N VAL A 176 -14.39 16.88 -11.71
CA VAL A 176 -14.78 16.44 -10.37
C VAL A 176 -16.08 17.11 -9.91
N ILE A 177 -16.20 18.43 -10.08
CA ILE A 177 -17.42 19.17 -9.74
C ILE A 177 -18.63 18.67 -10.55
N ALA A 178 -18.44 18.51 -11.86
CA ALA A 178 -19.49 17.98 -12.75
C ALA A 178 -19.87 16.53 -12.41
N TYR A 179 -18.91 15.74 -11.92
CA TYR A 179 -19.15 14.36 -11.48
C TYR A 179 -20.03 14.34 -10.23
N PHE A 180 -19.75 15.18 -9.23
CA PHE A 180 -20.60 15.32 -8.05
C PHE A 180 -22.01 15.81 -8.38
N ASP A 181 -22.16 16.84 -9.22
CA ASP A 181 -23.47 17.30 -9.68
C ASP A 181 -24.24 16.19 -10.41
N SER A 182 -23.55 15.43 -11.27
CA SER A 182 -24.15 14.32 -12.04
C SER A 182 -24.57 13.15 -11.15
N LEU A 183 -23.79 12.80 -10.12
CA LEU A 183 -24.15 11.81 -9.11
C LEU A 183 -25.43 12.19 -8.38
N ILE A 184 -25.53 13.44 -7.91
CA ILE A 184 -26.69 13.91 -7.15
C ILE A 184 -27.95 13.96 -8.02
N ARG A 185 -27.80 14.30 -9.31
CA ARG A 185 -28.92 14.40 -10.27
C ARG A 185 -29.29 13.08 -10.95
N GLY A 186 -28.50 12.02 -10.79
CA GLY A 186 -28.71 10.75 -11.49
C GLY A 186 -28.52 10.86 -13.00
N HIS A 187 -27.52 11.62 -13.45
CA HIS A 187 -27.21 11.77 -14.88
C HIS A 187 -26.21 10.70 -15.35
N ASP A 188 -26.67 9.46 -15.49
CA ASP A 188 -25.82 8.28 -15.76
C ASP A 188 -24.89 8.44 -16.98
N GLU A 189 -25.39 9.00 -18.09
CA GLU A 189 -24.54 9.24 -19.27
C GLU A 189 -23.38 10.20 -18.99
N ARG A 190 -23.60 11.22 -18.14
CA ARG A 190 -22.54 12.15 -17.73
C ARG A 190 -21.55 11.46 -16.79
N ILE A 191 -22.05 10.68 -15.85
CA ILE A 191 -21.24 9.90 -14.90
C ILE A 191 -20.28 8.99 -15.67
N ASP A 192 -20.78 8.27 -16.67
CA ASP A 192 -19.99 7.40 -17.53
C ASP A 192 -18.88 8.14 -18.29
N SER A 193 -19.22 9.23 -18.98
CA SER A 193 -18.24 10.01 -19.75
C SER A 193 -17.19 10.68 -18.86
N LEU A 194 -17.59 11.19 -17.69
CA LEU A 194 -16.70 11.80 -16.71
C LEU A 194 -15.80 10.74 -16.06
N THR A 195 -16.33 9.55 -15.77
CA THR A 195 -15.57 8.41 -15.26
C THR A 195 -14.45 8.06 -16.23
N ARG A 196 -14.76 7.81 -17.51
CA ARG A 196 -13.75 7.49 -18.54
C ARG A 196 -12.68 8.57 -18.63
N TRP A 197 -13.08 9.85 -18.58
CA TRP A 197 -12.13 10.96 -18.65
C TRP A 197 -11.23 11.05 -17.42
N LEU A 198 -11.81 11.00 -16.21
CA LEU A 198 -11.07 11.03 -14.94
C LEU A 198 -10.16 9.81 -14.78
N MET A 199 -10.57 8.64 -15.26
CA MET A 199 -9.73 7.44 -15.28
C MET A 199 -8.67 7.44 -16.39
N GLY A 200 -8.59 8.51 -17.20
CA GLY A 200 -7.64 8.63 -18.31
C GLY A 200 -7.90 7.67 -19.47
N GLU A 201 -9.08 7.05 -19.52
CA GLU A 201 -9.46 6.10 -20.56
C GLU A 201 -9.71 6.79 -21.91
N THR A 202 -9.87 5.98 -22.95
CA THR A 202 -10.18 6.49 -24.28
C THR A 202 -11.64 6.93 -24.32
N THR A 203 -11.87 8.22 -24.57
CA THR A 203 -13.20 8.79 -24.75
C THR A 203 -13.67 8.74 -26.20
N SER A 204 -14.91 8.32 -26.42
CA SER A 204 -15.57 8.31 -27.72
C SER A 204 -15.96 9.72 -28.19
N PRO A 205 -16.38 9.91 -29.45
CA PRO A 205 -16.95 11.17 -29.92
C PRO A 205 -18.20 11.61 -29.15
N ALA A 206 -19.03 10.64 -28.72
CA ALA A 206 -20.21 10.91 -27.90
C ALA A 206 -19.81 11.43 -26.51
N ASP A 207 -18.85 10.77 -25.86
CA ASP A 207 -18.29 11.24 -24.59
C ASP A 207 -17.72 12.65 -24.72
N THR A 208 -16.99 12.92 -25.81
CA THR A 208 -16.37 14.23 -26.05
C THR A 208 -17.42 15.33 -26.16
N LYS A 209 -18.60 15.04 -26.71
CA LYS A 209 -19.71 15.99 -26.78
C LYS A 209 -20.25 16.31 -25.38
N ILE A 210 -20.53 15.27 -24.58
CA ILE A 210 -21.01 15.40 -23.20
C ILE A 210 -20.01 16.18 -22.35
N LEU A 211 -18.72 15.82 -22.41
CA LEU A 211 -17.64 16.48 -21.68
C LEU A 211 -17.55 17.98 -21.99
N ARG A 212 -17.70 18.37 -23.27
CA ARG A 212 -17.74 19.78 -23.67
C ARG A 212 -18.95 20.53 -23.12
N GLU A 213 -20.11 19.90 -23.06
CA GLU A 213 -21.33 20.50 -22.50
C GLU A 213 -21.19 20.80 -21.00
N VAL A 214 -20.42 19.98 -20.27
CA VAL A 214 -20.10 20.20 -18.85
C VAL A 214 -18.80 21.00 -18.64
N GLY A 215 -18.18 21.52 -19.71
CA GLY A 215 -16.98 22.36 -19.62
C GLY A 215 -15.65 21.62 -19.46
N VAL A 216 -15.63 20.29 -19.54
CA VAL A 216 -14.41 19.48 -19.47
C VAL A 216 -13.77 19.43 -20.86
N THR A 217 -12.52 19.89 -20.95
CA THR A 217 -11.79 20.02 -22.22
C THR A 217 -10.50 19.21 -22.24
N GLY A 218 -10.08 18.84 -23.45
CA GLY A 218 -8.85 18.07 -23.66
C GLY A 218 -8.97 16.58 -23.32
N LYS A 219 -7.85 15.88 -23.42
CA LYS A 219 -7.71 14.46 -23.08
C LYS A 219 -6.47 14.27 -22.20
N ILE A 220 -6.43 13.17 -21.47
CA ILE A 220 -5.26 12.75 -20.71
C ILE A 220 -4.32 11.97 -21.63
N PHE A 221 -3.13 12.53 -21.83
CA PHE A 221 -2.02 12.01 -22.62
C PHE A 221 -0.78 11.82 -21.74
N ARG A 222 0.21 11.08 -22.24
CA ARG A 222 1.49 10.90 -21.53
C ARG A 222 2.17 12.21 -21.14
N THR A 223 2.04 13.27 -21.95
CA THR A 223 2.69 14.57 -21.70
C THR A 223 2.03 15.42 -20.61
N ASN A 224 0.75 15.19 -20.29
CA ASN A 224 0.02 15.93 -19.24
C ASN A 224 -0.43 15.05 -18.07
N ALA A 225 -0.16 13.74 -18.09
CA ALA A 225 -0.57 12.82 -17.04
C ALA A 225 -0.05 13.21 -15.65
N PHE A 226 1.20 13.70 -15.56
CA PHE A 226 1.72 14.19 -14.29
C PHE A 226 0.97 15.43 -13.77
N ARG A 227 0.55 16.33 -14.67
CA ARG A 227 -0.32 17.47 -14.33
C ARG A 227 -1.67 16.98 -13.77
N MET A 228 -2.21 15.88 -14.30
CA MET A 228 -3.43 15.27 -13.78
C MET A 228 -3.20 14.63 -12.41
N LEU A 229 -2.06 13.96 -12.19
CA LEU A 229 -1.69 13.42 -10.87
C LEU A 229 -1.53 14.53 -9.82
N ARG A 230 -0.92 15.66 -10.18
CA ARG A 230 -0.88 16.86 -9.33
C ARG A 230 -2.27 17.38 -9.01
N SER A 231 -3.13 17.45 -10.03
CA SER A 231 -4.51 17.91 -9.87
C SER A 231 -5.29 16.98 -8.93
N LEU A 232 -5.08 15.67 -9.02
CA LEU A 232 -5.63 14.69 -8.07
C LEU A 232 -5.16 14.95 -6.64
N CYS A 233 -3.86 15.18 -6.40
CA CYS A 233 -3.33 15.49 -5.06
C CYS A 233 -3.98 16.76 -4.48
N GLN A 234 -4.16 17.80 -5.31
CA GLN A 234 -4.79 19.05 -4.92
C GLN A 234 -6.29 18.88 -4.63
N VAL A 235 -7.01 18.11 -5.47
CA VAL A 235 -8.41 17.75 -5.22
C VAL A 235 -8.55 16.99 -3.91
N ILE A 236 -7.73 15.98 -3.64
CA ILE A 236 -7.78 15.21 -2.40
C ILE A 236 -7.64 16.13 -1.17
N ARG A 237 -6.72 17.11 -1.22
CA ARG A 237 -6.61 18.11 -0.16
C ARG A 237 -7.83 19.02 -0.06
N ALA A 238 -8.38 19.46 -1.18
CA ALA A 238 -9.62 20.24 -1.21
C ALA A 238 -10.83 19.47 -0.65
N LEU A 239 -10.81 18.13 -0.75
CA LEU A 239 -11.76 17.22 -0.12
C LEU A 239 -11.49 17.01 1.38
N SER A 240 -10.67 17.86 2.01
CA SER A 240 -10.32 17.85 3.43
C SER A 240 -9.48 16.64 3.90
N TYR A 241 -8.78 15.96 2.99
CA TYR A 241 -7.73 15.00 3.37
C TYR A 241 -6.39 15.74 3.60
N SER A 242 -5.56 15.20 4.48
CA SER A 242 -4.22 15.72 4.79
C SER A 242 -3.27 15.67 3.58
N GLY A 243 -3.51 14.73 2.65
CA GLY A 243 -2.69 14.51 1.47
C GLY A 243 -2.93 13.13 0.86
N LEU A 244 -2.00 12.70 0.01
CA LEU A 244 -2.06 11.41 -0.70
C LEU A 244 -0.77 10.60 -0.49
N ILE A 245 -0.90 9.39 0.05
CA ILE A 245 0.20 8.42 0.12
C ILE A 245 0.08 7.44 -1.03
N LEU A 246 1.16 7.29 -1.80
CA LEU A 246 1.24 6.45 -2.98
C LEU A 246 2.20 5.31 -2.69
N LEU A 247 1.66 4.12 -2.48
CA LEU A 247 2.40 2.91 -2.15
C LEU A 247 2.54 2.06 -3.40
N PHE A 248 3.78 1.78 -3.77
CA PHE A 248 4.14 1.05 -4.98
C PHE A 248 4.87 -0.23 -4.58
N ASP A 249 4.21 -1.38 -4.78
CA ASP A 249 4.78 -2.70 -4.47
C ASP A 249 5.32 -3.41 -5.72
N GLU A 250 6.09 -4.47 -5.53
CA GLU A 250 6.62 -5.36 -6.59
C GLU A 250 7.55 -4.70 -7.65
N VAL A 251 8.39 -3.75 -7.24
CA VAL A 251 9.39 -3.15 -8.15
C VAL A 251 10.49 -4.13 -8.58
N ASP A 252 10.61 -5.28 -7.92
CA ASP A 252 11.54 -6.36 -8.25
C ASP A 252 11.34 -6.94 -9.65
N ARG A 253 10.10 -6.93 -10.18
CA ARG A 253 9.85 -7.33 -11.57
C ARG A 253 10.51 -6.40 -12.60
N MET A 254 11.02 -5.22 -12.22
CA MET A 254 11.79 -4.36 -13.13
C MET A 254 13.18 -4.90 -13.44
N ALA A 255 13.83 -5.52 -12.46
CA ALA A 255 15.21 -5.99 -12.59
C ALA A 255 15.33 -7.15 -13.60
N SER A 256 14.23 -7.86 -13.86
CA SER A 256 14.18 -8.97 -14.81
C SER A 256 14.01 -8.54 -16.28
N VAL A 257 13.60 -7.29 -16.56
CA VAL A 257 13.27 -6.86 -17.93
C VAL A 257 14.51 -6.43 -18.73
N GLY A 258 15.55 -5.93 -18.05
CA GLY A 258 16.83 -5.56 -18.64
C GLY A 258 16.79 -4.53 -19.79
N GLY A 259 17.97 -4.14 -20.27
CA GLY A 259 18.14 -3.38 -21.51
C GLY A 259 17.41 -2.02 -21.57
N LYS A 260 16.66 -1.79 -22.66
CA LYS A 260 15.98 -0.51 -22.92
C LYS A 260 14.81 -0.25 -21.96
N ALA A 261 14.13 -1.30 -21.52
CA ALA A 261 12.99 -1.18 -20.61
C ALA A 261 13.44 -0.79 -19.20
N GLU A 262 14.50 -1.42 -18.69
CA GLU A 262 15.15 -1.04 -17.42
C GLU A 262 15.54 0.44 -17.43
N LYS A 263 16.24 0.90 -18.46
CA LYS A 263 16.62 2.30 -18.61
C LYS A 263 15.42 3.24 -18.55
N LEU A 264 14.40 2.99 -19.36
CA LEU A 264 13.24 3.87 -19.46
C LEU A 264 12.43 3.92 -18.15
N ALA A 265 12.40 2.82 -17.42
CA ALA A 265 11.75 2.73 -16.12
C ALA A 265 12.54 3.51 -15.04
N THR A 266 13.87 3.40 -15.02
CA THR A 266 14.72 4.20 -14.11
C THR A 266 14.67 5.70 -14.43
N ASP A 267 14.60 6.08 -15.72
CA ASP A 267 14.42 7.46 -16.14
C ASP A 267 13.09 8.05 -15.67
N THR A 268 12.02 7.25 -15.72
CA THR A 268 10.70 7.69 -15.25
C THR A 268 10.64 7.75 -13.73
N LEU A 269 11.23 6.78 -13.02
CA LEU A 269 11.35 6.85 -11.56
C LEU A 269 12.11 8.11 -11.13
N ARG A 270 13.22 8.43 -11.80
CA ARG A 270 13.95 9.68 -11.57
C ARG A 270 13.06 10.91 -11.84
N GLU A 271 12.30 10.91 -12.93
CA GLU A 271 11.39 12.02 -13.24
C GLU A 271 10.29 12.18 -12.18
N VAL A 272 9.70 11.08 -11.71
CA VAL A 272 8.72 11.10 -10.61
C VAL A 272 9.36 11.67 -9.35
N ILE A 273 10.57 11.22 -8.98
CA ILE A 273 11.30 11.74 -7.81
C ILE A 273 11.55 13.24 -7.94
N ASP A 274 12.00 13.70 -9.10
CA ASP A 274 12.32 15.11 -9.34
C ASP A 274 11.08 15.98 -9.21
N ARG A 275 9.99 15.59 -9.88
CA ARG A 275 8.73 16.34 -9.85
C ARG A 275 8.01 16.24 -8.50
N THR A 276 8.19 15.16 -7.74
CA THR A 276 7.62 15.05 -6.39
C THR A 276 8.14 16.18 -5.51
N ARG A 277 9.42 16.53 -5.61
CA ARG A 277 10.02 17.58 -4.76
C ARG A 277 9.49 18.99 -5.04
N GLU A 278 8.96 19.24 -6.23
CA GLU A 278 8.62 20.59 -6.69
C GLU A 278 7.10 20.80 -6.89
N ASP A 279 6.34 19.74 -7.17
CA ASP A 279 5.00 19.88 -7.77
C ASP A 279 3.85 19.13 -7.10
N LEU A 280 4.05 18.24 -6.13
CA LEU A 280 2.97 17.37 -5.62
C LEU A 280 2.64 17.62 -4.14
N PRO A 281 1.85 18.66 -3.80
CA PRO A 281 1.66 19.09 -2.43
C PRO A 281 0.97 18.02 -1.58
N GLY A 282 1.58 17.68 -0.44
CA GLY A 282 1.08 16.69 0.50
C GLY A 282 1.16 15.25 0.01
N ALA A 283 2.02 14.96 -0.97
CA ALA A 283 2.18 13.62 -1.50
C ALA A 283 3.45 12.92 -0.95
N LEU A 284 3.32 11.62 -0.64
CA LEU A 284 4.45 10.74 -0.33
C LEU A 284 4.44 9.53 -1.24
N PHE A 285 5.50 9.37 -2.02
CA PHE A 285 5.72 8.19 -2.87
C PHE A 285 6.57 7.17 -2.12
N VAL A 286 6.13 5.93 -2.02
CA VAL A 286 6.88 4.86 -1.35
C VAL A 286 7.00 3.68 -2.29
N TYR A 287 8.23 3.36 -2.67
CA TYR A 287 8.53 2.25 -3.57
C TYR A 287 9.16 1.09 -2.79
N ALA A 288 8.53 -0.08 -2.80
CA ALA A 288 9.14 -1.31 -2.28
C ALA A 288 10.02 -1.94 -3.35
N VAL A 289 11.33 -2.01 -3.10
CA VAL A 289 12.35 -2.48 -4.05
C VAL A 289 13.22 -3.57 -3.43
N PRO A 290 13.77 -4.50 -4.23
CA PRO A 290 14.72 -5.47 -3.72
C PRO A 290 16.13 -4.84 -3.60
N PRO A 291 17.04 -5.37 -2.76
CA PRO A 291 18.38 -4.81 -2.60
C PRO A 291 19.19 -4.76 -3.91
N GLN A 292 18.99 -5.73 -4.80
CA GLN A 292 19.63 -5.81 -6.11
C GLN A 292 19.29 -4.60 -6.99
N PHE A 293 18.09 -4.01 -6.83
CA PHE A 293 17.76 -2.77 -7.54
C PHE A 293 18.70 -1.62 -7.12
N ILE A 294 18.98 -1.49 -5.83
CA ILE A 294 19.85 -0.43 -5.30
C ILE A 294 21.33 -0.71 -5.60
N ASN A 295 21.75 -1.97 -5.54
CA ASN A 295 23.16 -2.37 -5.66
C ASN A 295 23.61 -2.56 -7.11
N ASP A 296 22.72 -3.03 -8.00
CA ASP A 296 23.09 -3.42 -9.37
C ASP A 296 22.45 -2.53 -10.43
N VAL A 297 21.20 -2.08 -10.23
CA VAL A 297 20.47 -1.28 -11.21
C VAL A 297 20.78 0.21 -11.05
N VAL A 298 20.55 0.79 -9.87
CA VAL A 298 20.75 2.22 -9.61
C VAL A 298 22.15 2.73 -10.01
N PRO A 299 23.27 2.02 -9.75
CA PRO A 299 24.60 2.49 -10.15
C PRO A 299 24.83 2.58 -11.65
N LYS A 300 24.06 1.86 -12.48
CA LYS A 300 24.10 1.98 -13.95
C LYS A 300 23.52 3.30 -14.45
N TYR A 301 22.72 3.99 -13.63
CA TYR A 301 21.98 5.21 -14.00
C TYR A 301 22.36 6.38 -13.08
N PRO A 302 23.42 7.14 -13.40
CA PRO A 302 23.96 8.19 -12.52
C PRO A 302 22.94 9.23 -12.08
N ALA A 303 22.00 9.60 -12.96
CA ALA A 303 20.97 10.60 -12.67
C ALA A 303 19.98 10.12 -11.60
N LEU A 304 19.62 8.82 -11.60
CA LEU A 304 18.81 8.23 -10.53
C LEU A 304 19.65 8.05 -9.27
N GLN A 305 20.89 7.58 -9.41
CA GLN A 305 21.81 7.38 -8.29
C GLN A 305 22.02 8.65 -7.46
N GLN A 306 22.15 9.82 -8.09
CA GLN A 306 22.28 11.11 -7.40
C GLN A 306 21.07 11.47 -6.53
N ARG A 307 19.87 10.96 -6.86
CA ARG A 307 18.67 11.18 -6.07
C ARG A 307 18.58 10.17 -4.92
N VAL A 308 18.80 8.90 -5.22
CA VAL A 308 18.63 7.78 -4.29
C VAL A 308 19.75 7.68 -3.25
N ARG A 309 20.99 7.99 -3.62
CA ARG A 309 22.14 7.84 -2.73
C ARG A 309 22.12 8.92 -1.66
N ALA A 310 21.92 8.53 -0.41
CA ALA A 310 22.07 9.39 0.76
C ALA A 310 23.10 8.79 1.74
N PRO A 311 23.82 9.63 2.48
CA PRO A 311 24.66 9.15 3.56
C PRO A 311 23.78 8.60 4.70
N GLY A 312 24.11 7.40 5.17
CA GLY A 312 23.41 6.76 6.29
C GLY A 312 22.01 6.23 5.97
N ARG A 313 21.44 5.52 6.94
CA ARG A 313 20.11 4.90 6.85
C ARG A 313 19.00 5.84 7.30
N PHE A 314 17.79 5.65 6.76
CA PHE A 314 16.60 6.28 7.33
C PHE A 314 16.43 5.83 8.78
N SER A 315 16.18 6.81 9.64
CA SER A 315 15.98 6.64 11.08
C SER A 315 15.43 7.95 11.63
N ARG A 316 15.05 7.99 12.90
CA ARG A 316 14.67 9.23 13.56
C ARG A 316 15.72 10.34 13.43
N VAL A 317 17.00 10.00 13.52
CA VAL A 317 18.13 10.96 13.42
C VAL A 317 18.38 11.41 11.98
N ASN A 318 18.16 10.53 11.00
CA ASN A 318 18.39 10.80 9.59
C ASN A 318 17.13 10.54 8.76
N HIS A 319 16.03 11.23 9.11
CA HIS A 319 14.74 11.08 8.43
C HIS A 319 14.77 11.58 6.98
N PHE A 320 15.81 12.34 6.60
CA PHE A 320 16.02 12.81 5.23
C PHE A 320 16.41 11.70 4.25
N SER A 321 17.02 10.60 4.73
CA SER A 321 17.44 9.51 3.85
C SER A 321 16.22 8.94 3.10
N PRO A 322 16.28 8.78 1.78
CA PRO A 322 15.20 8.19 1.02
C PRO A 322 15.13 6.67 1.22
N LEU A 323 16.15 6.05 1.81
CA LEU A 323 16.27 4.59 1.90
C LEU A 323 15.86 4.06 3.28
N ILE A 324 14.76 3.32 3.31
CA ILE A 324 14.26 2.58 4.47
C ILE A 324 14.68 1.12 4.30
N ASN A 325 15.63 0.64 5.11
CA ASN A 325 16.11 -0.74 5.00
C ASN A 325 15.44 -1.65 6.03
N LEU A 326 14.71 -2.68 5.58
CA LEU A 326 14.02 -3.66 6.41
C LEU A 326 14.92 -4.77 6.98
N ASP A 327 16.21 -4.76 6.66
CA ASP A 327 17.23 -5.58 7.33
C ASP A 327 17.73 -4.92 8.64
N HIS A 328 17.29 -3.69 8.90
CA HIS A 328 17.68 -2.90 10.08
C HIS A 328 16.44 -2.49 10.87
N LEU A 329 15.75 -3.49 11.37
CA LEU A 329 14.59 -3.37 12.25
C LEU A 329 15.02 -3.13 13.72
N ASP A 330 14.04 -2.83 14.56
CA ASP A 330 14.19 -2.60 16.00
C ASP A 330 14.59 -3.88 16.74
N LEU A 331 14.17 -5.02 16.22
CA LEU A 331 14.48 -6.35 16.70
C LEU A 331 15.44 -7.04 15.74
N ASN A 332 16.32 -7.87 16.28
CA ASN A 332 17.03 -8.84 15.44
C ASN A 332 16.06 -9.88 14.88
N GLU A 333 16.51 -10.67 13.93
CA GLU A 333 15.67 -11.61 13.21
C GLU A 333 14.98 -12.65 14.12
N ASP A 334 15.70 -13.16 15.12
CA ASP A 334 15.20 -14.18 16.04
C ASP A 334 14.08 -13.58 16.91
N ASP A 335 14.38 -12.46 17.59
CA ASP A 335 13.42 -11.76 18.45
C ASP A 335 12.19 -11.29 17.66
N LEU A 336 12.36 -10.92 16.38
CA LEU A 336 11.26 -10.55 15.50
C LEU A 336 10.32 -11.73 15.25
N MET A 337 10.83 -12.89 14.84
CA MET A 337 10.00 -14.08 14.58
C MET A 337 9.31 -14.56 15.85
N LEU A 338 10.00 -14.56 16.99
CA LEU A 338 9.41 -14.88 18.28
C LEU A 338 8.25 -13.95 18.63
N ALA A 339 8.46 -12.64 18.52
CA ALA A 339 7.43 -11.65 18.82
C ALA A 339 6.22 -11.79 17.87
N ILE A 340 6.43 -12.13 16.60
CA ILE A 340 5.34 -12.46 15.67
C ILE A 340 4.58 -13.69 16.19
N GLY A 341 5.28 -14.77 16.51
CA GLY A 341 4.69 -16.01 17.02
C GLY A 341 3.82 -15.78 18.27
N GLU A 342 4.35 -15.03 19.24
CA GLU A 342 3.62 -14.64 20.46
C GLU A 342 2.31 -13.89 20.16
N LYS A 343 2.32 -13.00 19.15
CA LYS A 343 1.11 -12.27 18.74
C LYS A 343 0.11 -13.12 17.97
N LEU A 344 0.57 -14.16 17.26
CA LEU A 344 -0.30 -15.02 16.46
C LEU A 344 -1.11 -16.02 17.30
N ILE A 345 -0.61 -16.46 18.45
CA ILE A 345 -1.31 -17.40 19.36
C ILE A 345 -2.70 -16.87 19.76
N PRO A 346 -2.84 -15.68 20.39
CA PRO A 346 -4.16 -15.18 20.79
C PRO A 346 -5.07 -14.85 19.60
N ILE A 347 -4.51 -14.45 18.45
CA ILE A 347 -5.30 -14.24 17.22
C ILE A 347 -5.90 -15.55 16.74
N TYR A 348 -5.12 -16.64 16.78
CA TYR A 348 -5.57 -17.98 16.43
C TYR A 348 -6.69 -18.46 17.37
N GLU A 349 -6.50 -18.30 18.67
CA GLU A 349 -7.51 -18.66 19.68
C GLU A 349 -8.84 -17.94 19.44
N ILE A 350 -8.79 -16.62 19.18
CA ILE A 350 -9.98 -15.83 18.86
C ILE A 350 -10.64 -16.29 17.55
N ALA A 351 -9.85 -16.57 16.51
CA ALA A 351 -10.36 -17.01 15.22
C ALA A 351 -11.17 -18.31 15.32
N PHE A 352 -10.62 -19.30 16.04
CA PHE A 352 -11.15 -20.66 16.08
C PHE A 352 -11.90 -21.02 17.35
N ASP A 353 -12.01 -20.10 18.31
CA ASP A 353 -12.59 -20.37 19.64
C ASP A 353 -11.86 -21.53 20.33
N ALA A 354 -10.53 -21.48 20.24
CA ALA A 354 -9.61 -22.47 20.77
C ALA A 354 -8.99 -21.98 22.08
N THR A 355 -8.47 -22.91 22.88
CA THR A 355 -7.62 -22.61 24.04
C THR A 355 -6.39 -23.49 23.92
N LEU A 356 -5.23 -22.87 23.70
CA LEU A 356 -3.96 -23.55 23.52
C LEU A 356 -3.09 -23.38 24.76
N ASP A 357 -2.15 -24.29 24.99
CA ASP A 357 -1.12 -24.10 26.02
C ASP A 357 -0.06 -23.12 25.49
N HIS A 358 -0.14 -21.86 25.94
CA HIS A 358 0.78 -20.80 25.53
C HIS A 358 2.26 -21.15 25.79
N THR A 359 2.57 -21.93 26.84
CA THR A 359 3.95 -22.34 27.13
C THR A 359 4.46 -23.30 26.05
N ILE A 360 3.62 -24.26 25.66
CA ILE A 360 3.93 -25.21 24.59
C ILE A 360 4.06 -24.45 23.26
N GLN A 361 3.09 -23.60 22.92
CA GLN A 361 3.08 -22.91 21.62
C GLN A 361 4.20 -21.87 21.48
N GLN A 362 4.58 -21.17 22.56
CA GLN A 362 5.76 -20.31 22.56
C GLN A 362 7.04 -21.12 22.35
N ALA A 363 7.19 -22.29 23.00
CA ALA A 363 8.32 -23.17 22.75
C ALA A 363 8.36 -23.66 21.29
N ASN A 364 7.21 -24.00 20.71
CA ASN A 364 7.10 -24.38 19.29
C ASN A 364 7.50 -23.23 18.35
N ALA A 365 7.09 -22.00 18.67
CA ALA A 365 7.49 -20.82 17.92
C ALA A 365 9.01 -20.64 17.92
N VAL A 366 9.67 -20.80 19.09
CA VAL A 366 11.13 -20.74 19.21
C VAL A 366 11.81 -21.77 18.33
N ILE A 367 11.35 -23.03 18.38
CA ILE A 367 11.97 -24.11 17.63
C ILE A 367 11.78 -23.91 16.12
N LEU A 368 10.57 -23.53 15.67
CA LEU A 368 10.31 -23.24 14.26
C LEU A 368 11.12 -22.03 13.76
N ALA A 369 11.23 -20.97 14.54
CA ALA A 369 12.01 -19.78 14.19
C ALA A 369 13.49 -20.13 13.99
N ASN A 370 14.08 -20.88 14.93
CA ASN A 370 15.47 -21.33 14.84
C ASN A 370 15.71 -22.20 13.60
N VAL A 371 14.85 -23.19 13.35
CA VAL A 371 15.02 -24.10 12.21
C VAL A 371 14.76 -23.38 10.87
N ALA A 372 13.80 -22.47 10.80
CA ALA A 372 13.51 -21.71 9.58
C ALA A 372 14.71 -20.89 9.11
N ARG A 373 15.49 -20.33 10.05
CA ARG A 373 16.73 -19.60 9.78
C ARG A 373 17.84 -20.50 9.26
N ASP A 374 18.03 -21.67 9.88
CA ASP A 374 19.21 -22.51 9.65
C ASP A 374 19.09 -23.36 8.36
N VAL A 375 17.86 -23.68 7.92
CA VAL A 375 17.63 -24.63 6.82
C VAL A 375 17.53 -23.98 5.44
N PHE A 376 17.10 -22.71 5.34
CA PHE A 376 16.79 -22.10 4.04
C PHE A 376 17.38 -20.69 3.91
N LEU A 377 18.66 -20.60 3.54
CA LEU A 377 19.35 -19.34 3.28
C LEU A 377 18.79 -18.57 2.05
N ASP A 378 18.19 -19.28 1.10
CA ASP A 378 17.70 -18.72 -0.16
C ASP A 378 16.18 -18.45 -0.19
N VAL A 379 15.44 -18.83 0.86
CA VAL A 379 13.98 -18.63 0.98
C VAL A 379 13.71 -17.65 2.10
N SER A 380 12.66 -16.83 1.96
CA SER A 380 12.21 -15.96 3.04
C SER A 380 11.83 -16.75 4.30
N HIS A 381 12.75 -16.82 5.27
CA HIS A 381 12.57 -17.50 6.54
C HIS A 381 11.41 -16.91 7.35
N ARG A 382 11.15 -15.59 7.27
CA ARG A 382 9.97 -14.94 7.90
C ARG A 382 8.65 -15.52 7.39
N ARG A 383 8.47 -15.55 6.07
CA ARG A 383 7.24 -16.07 5.44
C ARG A 383 7.06 -17.55 5.74
N LEU A 384 8.15 -18.31 5.67
CA LEU A 384 8.15 -19.74 5.95
C LEU A 384 7.79 -20.03 7.41
N PHE A 385 8.40 -19.31 8.35
CA PHE A 385 8.09 -19.38 9.78
C PHE A 385 6.62 -19.11 10.05
N VAL A 386 6.09 -17.96 9.60
CA VAL A 386 4.69 -17.55 9.85
C VAL A 386 3.72 -18.62 9.35
N LYS A 387 3.92 -19.09 8.12
CA LYS A 387 3.06 -20.11 7.52
C LYS A 387 3.12 -21.43 8.31
N SER A 388 4.33 -21.92 8.58
CA SER A 388 4.52 -23.17 9.34
C SER A 388 3.96 -23.08 10.75
N PHE A 389 4.13 -21.94 11.43
CA PHE A 389 3.64 -21.76 12.78
C PHE A 389 2.11 -21.75 12.84
N VAL A 390 1.43 -21.06 11.91
CA VAL A 390 -0.04 -21.08 11.82
C VAL A 390 -0.56 -22.49 11.54
N VAL A 391 0.09 -23.23 10.64
CA VAL A 391 -0.26 -24.63 10.35
C VAL A 391 -0.05 -25.51 11.58
N GLU A 392 1.02 -25.29 12.34
CA GLU A 392 1.32 -26.03 13.56
C GLU A 392 0.30 -25.75 14.67
N LEU A 393 -0.11 -24.49 14.88
CA LEU A 393 -1.20 -24.15 15.79
C LEU A 393 -2.49 -24.91 15.42
N SER A 394 -2.78 -25.03 14.12
CA SER A 394 -3.92 -25.81 13.64
C SER A 394 -3.78 -27.30 13.88
N ARG A 395 -2.60 -27.87 13.67
CA ARG A 395 -2.31 -29.28 13.95
C ARG A 395 -2.51 -29.60 15.43
N GLN A 396 -1.97 -28.77 16.32
CA GLN A 396 -2.05 -28.99 17.77
C GLN A 396 -3.47 -28.73 18.31
N HIS A 397 -4.19 -27.74 17.77
CA HIS A 397 -5.60 -27.52 18.10
C HIS A 397 -6.47 -28.77 17.85
N HIS A 398 -6.24 -29.49 16.74
CA HIS A 398 -7.02 -30.69 16.39
C HIS A 398 -6.37 -32.00 16.87
N GLY A 399 -5.26 -31.93 17.61
CA GLY A 399 -4.45 -33.06 18.00
C GLY A 399 -4.00 -32.97 19.46
N GLU A 400 -2.92 -33.66 19.79
CA GLU A 400 -2.29 -33.55 21.10
C GLU A 400 -1.24 -32.43 21.07
N GLU A 401 -1.38 -31.47 21.99
CA GLU A 401 -0.39 -30.42 22.18
C GLU A 401 0.90 -31.01 22.76
N HIS A 402 2.03 -30.67 22.14
CA HIS A 402 3.35 -31.01 22.64
C HIS A 402 4.40 -30.06 22.09
N THR A 403 5.51 -29.94 22.81
CA THR A 403 6.68 -29.24 22.30
C THR A 403 7.31 -30.07 21.20
N ILE A 404 7.32 -29.56 19.97
CA ILE A 404 7.91 -30.23 18.81
C ILE A 404 9.43 -30.36 18.99
N THR A 405 10.01 -31.37 18.37
CA THR A 405 11.46 -31.53 18.25
C THR A 405 11.99 -30.74 17.06
N GLU A 406 13.30 -30.46 17.04
CA GLU A 406 13.94 -29.84 15.86
C GLU A 406 13.74 -30.69 14.58
N ALA A 407 13.72 -32.01 14.70
CA ALA A 407 13.48 -32.92 13.57
C ALA A 407 12.06 -32.76 13.01
N GLU A 408 11.06 -32.62 13.87
CA GLU A 408 9.67 -32.35 13.46
C GLU A 408 9.55 -30.96 12.82
N ALA A 409 10.17 -29.94 13.41
CA ALA A 409 10.22 -28.60 12.82
C ALA A 409 10.85 -28.60 11.41
N GLN A 410 11.94 -29.34 11.21
CA GLN A 410 12.56 -29.50 9.88
C GLN A 410 11.61 -30.16 8.87
N MET A 411 10.85 -31.18 9.29
CA MET A 411 9.86 -31.84 8.43
C MET A 411 8.71 -30.90 8.06
N ILE A 412 8.19 -30.14 9.02
CA ILE A 412 7.12 -29.14 8.80
C ILE A 412 7.60 -28.09 7.78
N LEU A 413 8.78 -27.52 8.00
CA LEU A 413 9.32 -26.46 7.15
C LEU A 413 9.65 -26.96 5.73
N ARG A 414 10.23 -28.16 5.59
CA ARG A 414 10.48 -28.78 4.27
C ARG A 414 9.19 -29.01 3.49
N GLY A 415 8.15 -29.53 4.13
CA GLY A 415 6.85 -29.72 3.49
C GLY A 415 6.26 -28.40 2.95
N GLN A 416 6.49 -27.28 3.63
CA GLN A 416 6.07 -25.96 3.14
C GLN A 416 6.92 -25.46 1.97
N VAL A 417 8.24 -25.68 2.00
CA VAL A 417 9.13 -25.30 0.89
C VAL A 417 8.79 -26.11 -0.38
N ASP A 418 8.60 -27.41 -0.27
CA ASP A 418 8.23 -28.25 -1.41
C ASP A 418 6.90 -27.81 -2.05
N ALA A 419 5.93 -27.40 -1.22
CA ALA A 419 4.66 -26.85 -1.68
C ALA A 419 4.80 -25.44 -2.31
N LEU A 420 5.75 -24.62 -1.84
CA LEU A 420 6.05 -23.31 -2.42
C LEU A 420 6.82 -23.41 -3.75
N MET A 421 7.66 -24.45 -3.90
CA MET A 421 8.53 -24.66 -5.07
C MET A 421 7.90 -25.50 -6.18
N GLY A 422 6.77 -26.18 -5.94
CA GLY A 422 5.82 -26.57 -6.98
C GLY A 422 6.36 -27.29 -8.23
N GLY A 423 7.42 -28.11 -8.12
CA GLY A 423 7.85 -29.04 -9.18
C GLY A 423 9.19 -28.78 -9.87
N GLU A 424 9.96 -27.76 -9.47
CA GLU A 424 11.37 -27.66 -9.87
C GLU A 424 12.27 -28.07 -8.69
N THR A 425 12.91 -29.24 -8.81
CA THR A 425 14.06 -29.60 -7.96
C THR A 425 15.13 -28.51 -8.09
N PRO A 426 15.68 -28.00 -6.97
CA PRO A 426 16.77 -27.04 -7.03
C PRO A 426 17.97 -27.66 -7.77
N PRO A 427 18.64 -26.96 -8.69
CA PRO A 427 19.87 -27.45 -9.27
C PRO A 427 20.92 -27.42 -8.16
N TYR A 428 21.51 -28.59 -7.90
CA TYR A 428 22.78 -28.69 -7.18
C TYR A 428 23.87 -27.82 -7.79
#